data_AF-R7AYZ9-F1
#
_entry.id   AF-R7AYZ9-F1
#
_cell.length_a   1.000
_cell.length_b   1.000
_cell.length_c   1.000
_cell.angle_alpha   90.00
_cell.angle_beta   90.00
_cell.angle_gamma   90.00
#
_symmetry.space_group_name_H-M   'P 1'
#
loop_
_entity.id
_entity.type
_entity.pdbx_description
1 polymer ?
#
loop_
_entity_poly.entity_id
_entity_poly.type
_entity_poly.pdbx_seq_one_letter_code
_entity_poly.pdbx_strand_id
1 'polypeptide(L)'
;MEKRKKGFTLIELVVVIAIIGALAAILVPVMMGYVRKSRVAAANDNAKQNYNTALEVVAACSAESNGYVVDSRKSVTARKNDLQSKLGGCSDPVFQSYYQEMIDHLQMDDKGYYGGLYVGNVPVAVVWSNSSGDNAILGRYPDTLHTDDTYTWTDWENDCAQFQAGGYTSWQEYMAAQGG
;
A
#
# COMPACT_ATOMS: atom_id res chain seq x y z
N MET A 1 6.76 67.91 -8.43
CA MET A 1 7.82 66.98 -7.98
C MET A 1 7.69 65.70 -8.79
N GLU A 2 8.52 65.51 -9.82
CA GLU A 2 8.50 64.28 -10.61
C GLU A 2 9.19 63.15 -9.85
N LYS A 3 8.45 62.07 -9.58
CA LYS A 3 9.00 60.83 -9.01
C LYS A 3 9.85 60.15 -10.08
N ARG A 4 11.18 60.17 -9.93
CA ARG A 4 12.11 59.35 -10.72
C ARG A 4 11.69 57.88 -10.59
N LYS A 5 11.18 57.26 -11.66
CA LYS A 5 10.96 55.82 -11.71
C LYS A 5 12.33 55.15 -11.76
N LYS A 6 12.75 54.50 -10.67
CA LYS A 6 13.89 53.58 -10.67
C LYS A 6 13.51 52.38 -11.54
N GLY A 7 14.02 52.33 -12.77
CA GLY A 7 13.87 51.17 -13.64
C GLY A 7 14.76 50.04 -13.12
N PHE A 8 14.20 48.83 -13.07
CA PHE A 8 14.94 47.61 -12.77
C PHE A 8 15.98 47.40 -13.87
N THR A 9 17.22 47.10 -13.51
CA THR A 9 18.28 46.90 -14.51
C THR A 9 18.21 45.47 -15.06
N LEU A 10 18.50 45.30 -16.35
CA LEU A 10 18.57 43.96 -16.96
C LEU A 10 19.60 43.07 -16.28
N ILE A 11 20.68 43.66 -15.76
CA ILE A 11 21.72 42.92 -15.04
C ILE A 11 21.22 42.36 -13.70
N GLU A 12 20.41 43.11 -12.96
CA GLU A 12 19.77 42.61 -11.73
C GLU A 12 18.89 41.39 -12.02
N LEU A 13 18.18 41.38 -13.15
CA LEU A 13 17.35 40.24 -13.55
C LEU A 13 18.21 39.01 -13.89
N VAL A 14 19.30 39.19 -14.64
CA VAL A 14 20.17 38.09 -15.08
C VAL A 14 20.88 37.43 -13.89
N VAL A 15 21.33 38.20 -12.91
CA VAL A 15 21.97 37.65 -11.70
C VAL A 15 20.97 36.85 -10.87
N VAL A 16 19.72 37.32 -10.76
CA VAL A 16 18.67 36.62 -9.99
C VAL A 16 18.34 35.26 -10.61
N ILE A 17 18.13 35.18 -11.93
CA ILE A 17 17.86 33.89 -12.57
C ILE A 17 19.06 32.94 -12.51
N ALA A 18 20.29 33.47 -12.49
CA ALA A 18 21.50 32.65 -12.33
C ALA A 18 21.56 32.00 -10.93
N ILE A 19 21.24 32.76 -9.87
CA ILE A 19 21.20 32.23 -8.50
C ILE A 19 20.03 31.24 -8.34
N ILE A 20 18.84 31.56 -8.84
CA ILE A 20 17.68 30.64 -8.80
C ILE A 20 18.00 29.35 -9.57
N GLY A 21 18.66 29.45 -10.73
CA GLY A 21 19.07 28.29 -11.52
C GLY A 21 20.05 27.38 -10.76
N ALA A 22 21.05 27.95 -10.09
CA ALA A 22 21.99 27.19 -9.29
C ALA A 22 21.33 26.48 -8.09
N LEU A 23 20.42 27.17 -7.38
CA LEU A 23 19.67 26.58 -6.27
C LEU A 23 18.72 25.47 -6.75
N ALA A 24 18.00 25.71 -7.84
CA ALA A 24 17.08 24.74 -8.42
C ALA A 24 17.79 23.46 -8.88
N ALA A 25 19.01 23.57 -9.44
CA ALA A 25 19.79 22.42 -9.89
C ALA A 25 20.11 21.42 -8.76
N ILE A 26 20.34 21.90 -7.54
CA ILE A 26 20.59 21.05 -6.37
C ILE A 26 19.26 20.59 -5.74
N LEU A 27 18.27 21.47 -5.69
CA LEU A 27 17.00 21.22 -5.00
C LEU A 27 16.14 20.15 -5.69
N VAL A 28 16.05 20.19 -7.03
CA VAL A 28 15.18 19.28 -7.80
C VAL A 28 15.49 17.78 -7.56
N PRO A 29 16.74 17.28 -7.72
CA PRO A 29 17.02 15.86 -7.49
C PRO A 29 16.79 15.44 -6.03
N VAL A 30 17.10 16.31 -5.06
CA VAL A 30 16.85 16.05 -3.63
C VAL A 30 15.36 15.92 -3.36
N MET A 31 14.54 16.86 -3.85
CA MET A 31 13.09 16.83 -3.64
C MET A 31 12.44 15.59 -4.28
N MET A 32 12.89 15.15 -5.46
CA MET A 32 12.40 13.91 -6.07
C MET A 32 12.63 12.68 -5.18
N GLY A 33 13.81 12.58 -4.56
CA GLY A 33 14.11 11.50 -3.61
C GLY A 33 13.21 11.53 -2.37
N TYR A 34 12.99 12.73 -1.80
CA TYR A 34 12.08 12.90 -0.65
C TYR A 34 10.64 12.54 -0.99
N VAL A 35 10.13 12.95 -2.16
CA VAL A 35 8.78 12.61 -2.61
C VAL A 35 8.63 11.10 -2.83
N ARG A 36 9.65 10.40 -3.36
CA ARG A 36 9.61 8.94 -3.48
C ARG A 36 9.52 8.27 -2.11
N LYS A 37 10.34 8.71 -1.15
CA LYS A 37 10.32 8.20 0.24
C LYS A 37 8.98 8.42 0.92
N SER A 38 8.40 9.61 0.81
CA SER A 38 7.10 9.91 1.42
C SER A 38 5.97 9.08 0.80
N ARG A 39 6.02 8.82 -0.51
CA ARG A 39 5.04 7.96 -1.18
C ARG A 39 5.09 6.51 -0.70
N VAL A 40 6.29 5.94 -0.52
CA VAL A 40 6.45 4.57 -0.01
C VAL A 40 6.04 4.48 1.46
N ALA A 41 6.41 5.48 2.28
CA ALA A 41 5.94 5.54 3.68
C ALA A 41 4.40 5.58 3.77
N ALA A 42 3.75 6.46 2.99
CA ALA A 42 2.29 6.53 2.94
C ALA A 42 1.66 5.22 2.44
N ALA A 43 2.28 4.54 1.48
CA ALA A 43 1.82 3.24 1.00
C ALA A 43 1.90 2.14 2.07
N ASN A 44 2.99 2.10 2.84
CA ASN A 44 3.12 1.18 3.98
C ASN A 44 2.09 1.51 5.08
N ASP A 45 1.85 2.79 5.36
CA ASP A 45 0.83 3.21 6.33
C ASP A 45 -0.57 2.79 5.87
N ASN A 46 -0.88 2.93 4.58
CA ASN A 46 -2.14 2.43 4.01
C ASN A 46 -2.26 0.91 4.16
N ALA A 47 -1.19 0.15 3.86
CA ALA A 47 -1.18 -1.30 4.05
C ALA A 47 -1.43 -1.71 5.51
N LYS A 48 -0.83 -0.99 6.46
CA LYS A 48 -1.03 -1.20 7.90
C LYS A 48 -2.46 -0.89 8.35
N GLN A 49 -3.03 0.22 7.90
CA GLN A 49 -4.42 0.57 8.22
C GLN A 49 -5.37 -0.49 7.69
N ASN A 50 -5.19 -0.92 6.44
CA ASN A 50 -5.98 -1.99 5.83
C ASN A 50 -5.86 -3.32 6.58
N TYR A 51 -4.67 -3.67 7.05
CA TYR A 51 -4.45 -4.84 7.89
C TYR A 51 -5.26 -4.76 9.19
N ASN A 52 -5.20 -3.61 9.88
CA ASN A 52 -5.92 -3.41 11.14
C ASN A 52 -7.44 -3.45 10.95
N THR A 53 -7.95 -2.81 9.90
CA THR A 53 -9.36 -2.87 9.50
C THR A 53 -9.79 -4.31 9.25
N ALA A 54 -9.03 -5.07 8.46
CA ALA A 54 -9.36 -6.46 8.17
C ALA A 54 -9.36 -7.32 9.45
N LEU A 55 -8.44 -7.06 10.38
CA LEU A 55 -8.39 -7.74 11.67
C LEU A 55 -9.60 -7.42 12.55
N GLU A 56 -10.00 -6.15 12.62
CA GLU A 56 -11.16 -5.68 13.41
C GLU A 56 -12.46 -6.31 12.90
N VAL A 57 -12.69 -6.26 11.60
CA VAL A 57 -13.87 -6.84 10.94
C VAL A 57 -13.93 -8.35 11.14
N VAL A 58 -12.79 -9.05 11.01
CA VAL A 58 -12.72 -10.49 11.25
C VAL A 58 -13.03 -10.84 12.70
N ALA A 59 -12.52 -10.06 13.65
CA ALA A 59 -12.81 -10.27 15.07
C ALA A 59 -14.31 -10.13 15.35
N ALA A 60 -14.95 -9.09 14.80
CA ALA A 60 -16.41 -8.92 14.89
C ALA A 60 -17.16 -10.10 14.25
N CYS A 61 -16.75 -10.51 13.04
CA CYS A 61 -17.33 -11.65 12.35
C CYS A 61 -17.22 -12.98 13.10
N SER A 62 -16.07 -13.23 13.75
CA SER A 62 -15.88 -14.44 14.54
C SER A 62 -16.79 -14.52 15.77
N ALA A 63 -17.22 -13.37 16.31
CA ALA A 63 -18.15 -13.29 17.44
C ALA A 63 -19.59 -13.60 17.02
N GLU A 64 -19.99 -13.24 15.80
CA GLU A 64 -21.36 -13.39 15.31
C GLU A 64 -21.59 -14.69 14.51
N SER A 65 -20.53 -15.25 13.92
CA SER A 65 -20.61 -16.41 13.01
C SER A 65 -20.68 -17.79 13.68
N ASN A 66 -20.90 -17.86 14.99
CA ASN A 66 -21.00 -19.12 15.75
C ASN A 66 -19.81 -20.09 15.50
N GLY A 67 -18.62 -19.55 15.22
CA GLY A 67 -17.39 -20.31 15.00
C GLY A 67 -17.15 -20.80 13.56
N TYR A 68 -17.87 -20.28 12.56
CA TYR A 68 -17.60 -20.61 11.16
C TYR A 68 -16.23 -20.07 10.72
N VAL A 69 -15.32 -20.99 10.41
CA VAL A 69 -14.00 -20.67 9.84
C VAL A 69 -14.11 -20.77 8.32
N VAL A 70 -13.76 -19.70 7.61
CA VAL A 70 -13.52 -19.80 6.16
C VAL A 70 -12.19 -20.55 6.00
N ASP A 71 -12.25 -21.88 6.03
CA ASP A 71 -11.07 -22.75 6.05
C ASP A 71 -10.46 -22.88 4.65
N SER A 72 -9.69 -21.88 4.26
CA SER A 72 -8.66 -22.00 3.22
C SER A 72 -7.68 -20.85 3.36
N ARG A 73 -6.37 -21.18 3.38
CA ARG A 73 -5.34 -20.16 3.20
C ARG A 73 -5.58 -19.52 1.83
N LYS A 74 -5.94 -18.24 1.81
CA LYS A 74 -6.30 -17.52 0.59
C LYS A 74 -5.41 -16.31 0.42
N SER A 75 -4.88 -16.16 -0.78
CA SER A 75 -4.32 -14.91 -1.28
C SER A 75 -5.34 -14.26 -2.20
N VAL A 76 -5.72 -13.02 -1.93
CA VAL A 76 -6.64 -12.26 -2.78
C VAL A 76 -5.92 -11.05 -3.33
N THR A 77 -5.84 -10.96 -4.66
CA THR A 77 -5.30 -9.82 -5.38
C THR A 77 -6.39 -9.17 -6.24
N ALA A 78 -6.81 -7.94 -5.93
CA ALA A 78 -7.90 -7.26 -6.65
C ALA A 78 -7.80 -5.73 -6.58
N ARG A 79 -8.51 -5.02 -7.47
CA ARG A 79 -8.87 -3.62 -7.22
C ARG A 79 -9.88 -3.54 -6.08
N LYS A 80 -9.94 -2.40 -5.38
CA LYS A 80 -10.94 -2.15 -4.32
C LYS A 80 -12.36 -2.56 -4.75
N ASN A 81 -12.78 -2.13 -5.95
CA ASN A 81 -14.12 -2.40 -6.48
C ASN A 81 -14.35 -3.87 -6.89
N ASP A 82 -13.28 -4.63 -7.09
CA ASP A 82 -13.34 -6.03 -7.49
C ASP A 82 -13.21 -6.98 -6.29
N LEU A 83 -12.79 -6.48 -5.12
CA LEU A 83 -12.54 -7.29 -3.92
C LEU A 83 -13.77 -8.11 -3.52
N GLN A 84 -14.97 -7.52 -3.58
CA GLN A 84 -16.21 -8.23 -3.24
C GLN A 84 -16.44 -9.44 -4.15
N SER A 85 -16.16 -9.31 -5.45
CA SER A 85 -16.33 -10.41 -6.41
C SER A 85 -15.26 -11.52 -6.25
N LYS A 86 -14.07 -11.19 -5.73
CA LYS A 86 -12.99 -12.15 -5.49
C LYS A 86 -13.04 -12.81 -4.11
N LEU A 87 -13.63 -12.15 -3.12
CA LEU A 87 -13.84 -12.67 -1.76
C LEU A 87 -15.18 -13.41 -1.61
N GLY A 88 -16.12 -13.21 -2.54
CA GLY A 88 -17.52 -13.66 -2.50
C GLY A 88 -17.80 -15.17 -2.54
N GLY A 89 -16.89 -16.02 -2.05
CA GLY A 89 -17.13 -17.46 -1.94
C GLY A 89 -18.01 -17.88 -0.75
N CYS A 90 -18.38 -16.96 0.13
CA CYS A 90 -19.26 -17.22 1.28
C CYS A 90 -20.67 -16.69 0.98
N SER A 91 -21.66 -17.58 0.98
CA SER A 91 -23.08 -17.25 0.77
C SER A 91 -23.80 -16.80 2.06
N ASP A 92 -23.08 -16.71 3.19
CA ASP A 92 -23.65 -16.27 4.46
C ASP A 92 -23.83 -14.74 4.46
N PRO A 93 -25.05 -14.21 4.68
CA PRO A 93 -25.32 -12.78 4.68
C PRO A 93 -24.51 -11.98 5.70
N VAL A 94 -24.20 -12.56 6.87
CA VAL A 94 -23.41 -11.92 7.93
C VAL A 94 -21.97 -11.73 7.46
N PHE A 95 -21.38 -12.76 6.85
CA PHE A 95 -20.03 -12.66 6.29
C PHE A 95 -19.94 -11.65 5.15
N GLN A 96 -20.97 -11.56 4.29
CA GLN A 96 -20.97 -10.58 3.21
C GLN A 96 -21.03 -9.13 3.70
N SER A 97 -21.79 -8.83 4.77
CA SER A 97 -21.80 -7.49 5.36
C SER A 97 -20.44 -7.11 5.95
N TYR A 98 -19.75 -8.06 6.58
CA TYR A 98 -18.41 -7.82 7.09
C TYR A 98 -17.39 -7.59 5.98
N TYR A 99 -17.40 -8.39 4.91
CA TYR A 99 -16.51 -8.14 3.78
C TYR A 99 -16.76 -6.78 3.14
N GLN A 100 -18.01 -6.34 3.05
CA GLN A 100 -18.35 -5.01 2.57
C GLN A 100 -17.81 -3.92 3.50
N GLU A 101 -17.98 -4.07 4.81
CA GLU A 101 -17.44 -3.14 5.80
C GLU A 101 -15.91 -3.07 5.73
N MET A 102 -15.23 -4.20 5.59
CA MET A 102 -13.77 -4.23 5.37
C MET A 102 -13.41 -3.40 4.14
N ILE A 103 -14.05 -3.64 3.00
CA ILE A 103 -13.79 -2.93 1.74
C ILE A 103 -14.05 -1.43 1.89
N ASP A 104 -15.14 -1.05 2.55
CA ASP A 104 -15.52 0.35 2.77
C ASP A 104 -14.50 1.07 3.66
N HIS A 105 -13.99 0.38 4.67
CA HIS A 105 -12.96 0.89 5.59
C HIS A 105 -11.53 0.85 5.01
N LEU A 106 -11.30 0.24 3.83
CA LEU A 106 -10.01 0.35 3.14
C LEU A 106 -9.82 1.80 2.68
N GLN A 107 -8.81 2.48 3.22
CA GLN A 107 -8.42 3.84 2.85
C GLN A 107 -7.60 3.85 1.55
N MET A 108 -8.13 3.22 0.50
CA MET A 108 -7.52 3.12 -0.82
C MET A 108 -8.32 3.97 -1.82
N ASP A 109 -7.61 4.65 -2.71
CA ASP A 109 -8.19 5.24 -3.91
C ASP A 109 -8.84 4.12 -4.76
N ASP A 110 -9.88 4.41 -5.54
CA ASP A 110 -10.66 3.42 -6.30
C ASP A 110 -9.82 2.66 -7.34
N LYS A 111 -8.61 3.15 -7.61
CA LYS A 111 -7.61 2.57 -8.52
C LYS A 111 -6.57 1.68 -7.83
N GLY A 112 -6.53 1.69 -6.51
CA GLY A 112 -5.58 0.92 -5.71
C GLY A 112 -5.80 -0.58 -5.87
N TYR A 113 -4.70 -1.30 -6.05
CA TYR A 113 -4.68 -2.77 -6.00
C TYR A 113 -4.24 -3.23 -4.62
N TYR A 114 -4.99 -4.17 -4.09
CA TYR A 114 -4.79 -4.81 -2.80
C TYR A 114 -4.39 -6.26 -3.00
N GLY A 115 -3.39 -6.70 -2.25
CA GLY A 115 -3.10 -8.11 -2.02
C GLY A 115 -3.24 -8.43 -0.54
N GLY A 116 -4.04 -9.43 -0.18
CA GLY A 116 -4.17 -9.88 1.20
C GLY A 116 -3.93 -11.38 1.31
N LEU A 117 -3.11 -11.78 2.26
CA LEU A 117 -2.88 -13.17 2.62
C LEU A 117 -3.54 -13.45 3.97
N TYR A 118 -4.35 -14.51 4.01
CA TYR A 118 -5.14 -14.88 5.16
C TYR A 118 -4.86 -16.33 5.58
N VAL A 119 -4.84 -16.58 6.89
CA VAL A 119 -4.84 -17.92 7.48
C VAL A 119 -6.12 -18.08 8.28
N GLY A 120 -7.04 -18.92 7.78
CA GLY A 120 -8.43 -18.88 8.23
C GLY A 120 -9.02 -17.50 7.94
N ASN A 121 -9.63 -16.88 8.96
CA ASN A 121 -10.18 -15.53 8.82
C ASN A 121 -9.13 -14.43 9.12
N VAL A 122 -7.95 -14.74 9.66
CA VAL A 122 -7.01 -13.71 10.14
C VAL A 122 -6.08 -13.24 9.02
N PRO A 123 -5.98 -11.92 8.74
CA PRO A 123 -4.97 -11.41 7.83
C PRO A 123 -3.58 -11.61 8.42
N VAL A 124 -2.65 -12.17 7.65
CA VAL A 124 -1.25 -12.37 8.07
C VAL A 124 -0.28 -11.45 7.33
N ALA A 125 -0.63 -11.01 6.12
CA ALA A 125 0.11 -10.01 5.36
C ALA A 125 -0.80 -9.26 4.39
N VAL A 126 -0.46 -8.00 4.14
CA VAL A 126 -1.15 -7.12 3.20
C VAL A 126 -0.14 -6.37 2.36
N VAL A 127 -0.43 -6.25 1.07
CA VAL A 127 0.32 -5.44 0.10
C VAL A 127 -0.59 -4.46 -0.62
N TRP A 128 0.00 -3.35 -1.03
CA TRP A 128 -0.70 -2.24 -1.68
C TRP A 128 0.06 -1.73 -2.91
N SER A 129 -0.67 -1.40 -3.97
CA SER A 129 -0.13 -0.67 -5.13
C SER A 129 -1.15 0.33 -5.68
N ASN A 130 -0.66 1.36 -6.37
CA ASN A 130 -1.48 2.36 -7.06
C ASN A 130 -2.08 1.86 -8.40
N SER A 131 -1.51 0.81 -8.99
CA SER A 131 -1.93 0.28 -10.30
C SER A 131 -1.43 -1.16 -10.49
N SER A 132 -2.19 -2.01 -11.17
CA SER A 132 -1.70 -3.34 -11.60
C SER A 132 -0.71 -3.26 -12.76
N GLY A 133 -0.69 -2.14 -13.49
CA GLY A 133 0.15 -1.99 -14.68
C GLY A 133 1.62 -1.76 -14.36
N ASP A 134 1.94 -1.23 -13.18
CA ASP A 134 3.32 -0.90 -12.80
C ASP A 134 4.12 -2.12 -12.33
N ASN A 135 3.45 -3.28 -12.16
CA ASN A 135 3.94 -4.52 -11.56
C ASN A 135 4.55 -4.39 -10.14
N ALA A 136 4.82 -3.17 -9.68
CA ALA A 136 5.44 -2.84 -8.41
C ALA A 136 4.42 -2.73 -7.29
N ILE A 137 4.72 -3.39 -6.18
CA ILE A 137 4.05 -3.18 -4.90
C ILE A 137 4.75 -2.00 -4.21
N LEU A 138 3.95 -1.07 -3.71
CA LEU A 138 4.44 0.19 -3.15
C LEU A 138 4.42 0.21 -1.62
N GLY A 139 3.64 -0.68 -1.00
CA GLY A 139 3.62 -0.84 0.45
C GLY A 139 3.27 -2.26 0.87
N ARG A 140 3.78 -2.66 2.03
CA ARG A 140 3.54 -3.96 2.67
C ARG A 140 3.36 -3.79 4.18
N TYR A 141 2.68 -4.74 4.80
CA TYR A 141 2.57 -4.91 6.25
C TYR A 141 2.40 -6.41 6.57
N PRO A 142 2.94 -6.98 7.66
CA PRO A 142 3.57 -6.32 8.82
C PRO A 142 4.98 -5.77 8.63
N ASP A 143 5.70 -6.20 7.60
CA ASP A 143 6.99 -5.65 7.24
C ASP A 143 6.83 -4.56 6.18
N THR A 144 7.76 -3.61 6.12
CA THR A 144 7.64 -2.42 5.28
C THR A 144 8.56 -2.48 4.07
N LEU A 145 8.08 -2.04 2.91
CA LEU A 145 8.93 -1.82 1.75
C LEU A 145 9.71 -0.52 1.86
N HIS A 146 10.95 -0.53 1.38
CA HIS A 146 11.82 0.63 1.24
C HIS A 146 11.78 1.15 -0.19
N THR A 147 12.28 2.37 -0.40
CA THR A 147 12.23 3.00 -1.72
C THR A 147 12.97 2.26 -2.82
N ASP A 148 13.96 1.46 -2.44
CA ASP A 148 14.86 0.78 -3.36
C ASP A 148 14.42 -0.68 -3.63
N ASP A 149 13.37 -1.13 -2.94
CA ASP A 149 12.85 -2.49 -3.07
C ASP A 149 12.14 -2.65 -4.42
N THR A 150 12.44 -3.77 -5.09
CA THR A 150 11.85 -4.13 -6.39
C THR A 150 10.85 -5.27 -6.24
N TYR A 151 9.95 -5.15 -5.26
CA TYR A 151 8.97 -6.18 -4.95
C TYR A 151 7.75 -6.08 -5.87
N THR A 152 7.43 -7.17 -6.56
CA THR A 152 6.39 -7.21 -7.59
C THR A 152 5.18 -8.06 -7.21
N TRP A 153 4.10 -7.96 -7.99
CA TRP A 153 2.94 -8.85 -7.86
C TRP A 153 3.31 -10.32 -8.05
N THR A 154 4.24 -10.62 -8.96
CA THR A 154 4.73 -12.00 -9.18
C THR A 154 5.48 -12.51 -7.95
N ASP A 155 6.32 -11.68 -7.35
CA ASP A 155 7.03 -12.04 -6.10
C ASP A 155 6.02 -12.30 -4.98
N TRP A 156 5.02 -11.44 -4.84
CA TRP A 156 3.94 -11.62 -3.87
C TRP A 156 3.14 -12.91 -4.04
N GLU A 157 2.75 -13.24 -5.27
CA GLU A 157 2.00 -14.47 -5.55
C GLU A 157 2.85 -15.71 -5.26
N ASN A 158 4.14 -15.68 -5.63
CA ASN A 158 5.08 -16.76 -5.32
C ASN A 158 5.28 -16.91 -3.80
N ASP A 159 5.47 -15.81 -3.08
CA ASP A 159 5.65 -15.82 -1.63
C ASP A 159 4.39 -16.31 -0.91
N CYS A 160 3.21 -15.90 -1.37
CA CYS A 160 1.94 -16.44 -0.86
C CYS A 160 1.86 -17.96 -1.05
N ALA A 161 2.23 -18.47 -2.22
CA ALA A 161 2.20 -19.90 -2.50
C ALA A 161 3.20 -20.68 -1.62
N GLN A 162 4.42 -20.15 -1.46
CA GLN A 162 5.44 -20.75 -0.60
C GLN A 162 5.05 -20.71 0.88
N PHE A 163 4.50 -19.60 1.35
CA PHE A 163 3.94 -19.47 2.69
C PHE A 163 2.91 -20.56 2.97
N GLN A 164 1.97 -20.74 2.03
CA GLN A 164 0.90 -21.73 2.14
C GLN A 164 1.42 -23.16 2.12
N ALA A 165 2.43 -23.45 1.30
CA ALA A 165 3.04 -24.78 1.20
C ALA A 165 3.91 -25.11 2.43
N GLY A 166 4.62 -24.12 2.98
CA GLY A 166 5.54 -24.28 4.10
C GLY A 166 4.86 -24.42 5.47
N GLY A 167 3.55 -24.18 5.57
CA GLY A 167 2.81 -24.35 6.82
C GLY A 167 3.09 -23.26 7.85
N TYR A 168 3.64 -22.13 7.44
CA TYR A 168 3.92 -20.98 8.30
C TYR A 168 2.63 -20.42 8.90
N THR A 169 2.75 -19.87 10.11
CA THR A 169 1.61 -19.29 10.85
C THR A 169 1.62 -17.77 10.87
N SER A 170 2.80 -17.16 10.66
CA SER A 170 2.95 -15.71 10.59
C SER A 170 3.86 -15.30 9.42
N TRP A 171 3.54 -14.17 8.80
CA TRP A 171 4.36 -13.66 7.69
C TRP A 171 5.79 -13.31 8.11
N GLN A 172 5.97 -12.84 9.34
CA GLN A 172 7.29 -12.52 9.89
C GLN A 172 8.20 -13.75 10.01
N GLU A 173 7.63 -14.89 10.42
CA GLU A 173 8.34 -16.17 10.44
C GLU A 173 8.78 -16.59 9.05
N TYR A 174 7.89 -16.47 8.05
CA TYR A 174 8.20 -16.74 6.65
C TYR A 174 9.33 -15.84 6.13
N MET A 175 9.20 -14.52 6.30
CA MET A 175 10.22 -13.56 5.82
C MET A 175 11.59 -13.79 6.49
N ALA A 176 11.59 -14.13 7.78
CA ALA A 176 12.82 -14.49 8.49
C ALA A 176 13.49 -15.75 7.90
N ALA A 177 12.70 -16.72 7.44
CA ALA A 177 13.22 -17.92 6.77
C ALA A 177 13.77 -17.63 5.36
N GLN A 178 13.26 -16.59 4.68
CA GLN A 178 13.73 -16.17 3.35
C GLN A 178 14.97 -15.26 3.37
N GLY A 179 15.40 -14.82 4.57
CA GLY A 179 16.64 -14.05 4.74
C GLY A 179 16.49 -12.55 4.91
N GLY A 180 15.27 -12.04 5.14
CA GLY A 180 15.01 -10.63 5.44
C GLY A 180 14.91 -9.73 4.22
#